data_AF-A0A7S3MP00-F1
#
_entry.id   AF-A0A7S3MP00-F1
#
_cell.length_a   1.000
_cell.length_b   1.000
_cell.length_c   1.000
_cell.angle_alpha   90.00
_cell.angle_beta   90.00
_cell.angle_gamma   90.00
#
_symmetry.space_group_name_H-M   'P 1'
#
loop_
_entity.id
_entity.type
_entity.pdbx_description
1 polymer ?
#
loop_
_entity_poly.entity_id
_entity_poly.type
_entity_poly.pdbx_seq_one_letter_code
_entity_poly.pdbx_strand_id
1 'polypeptide(L)'
;MKTWGPGLWAIFATLIVVLASLLRNIYSSLALSDCLARYLIGAAAVAGYFYWKTKRNAKEGRTVHIHHYLIGLIFACTCGYQDELLTVAHAFFSGMFIEGGCRWGFDEIWPYSPTYVYGDPDQDQ
;
A
#
# COMPACT_ATOMS: atom_id res chain seq x y z
N MET A 1 4.99 25.40 -1.08
CA MET A 1 5.17 24.20 -0.22
C MET A 1 4.67 24.55 1.17
N LYS A 2 3.77 23.74 1.77
CA LYS A 2 3.29 23.98 3.14
C LYS A 2 4.48 23.87 4.11
N THR A 3 4.75 24.90 4.92
CA THR A 3 5.81 24.87 5.93
C THR A 3 5.28 24.21 7.20
N TRP A 4 5.72 23.00 7.48
CA TRP A 4 5.35 22.30 8.71
C TRP A 4 6.19 22.80 9.88
N GLY A 5 5.57 22.91 11.07
CA GLY A 5 6.31 23.20 12.30
C GLY A 5 7.34 22.12 12.62
N PRO A 6 8.39 22.42 13.41
CA PRO A 6 9.46 21.46 13.72
C PRO A 6 8.97 20.12 14.29
N GLY A 7 7.90 20.14 15.09
CA GLY A 7 7.32 18.90 15.66
C GLY A 7 6.74 17.94 14.61
N LEU A 8 6.08 18.46 13.58
CA LEU A 8 5.55 17.62 12.49
C LEU A 8 6.68 17.00 11.66
N TRP A 9 7.77 17.74 11.43
CA TRP A 9 8.96 17.20 10.79
C TRP A 9 9.61 16.08 11.62
N ALA A 10 9.67 16.24 12.94
CA ALA A 10 10.21 15.20 13.83
C ALA A 10 9.36 13.92 13.80
N ILE A 11 8.03 14.04 13.81
CA ILE A 11 7.11 12.90 13.68
C ILE A 11 7.29 12.22 12.33
N PHE A 12 7.34 13.00 11.24
CA PHE A 12 7.55 12.47 9.90
C PHE A 12 8.89 11.74 9.76
N ALA A 13 9.98 12.31 10.29
CA ALA A 13 11.28 11.66 10.31
C ALA A 13 11.25 10.35 11.13
N THR A 14 10.59 10.35 12.29
CA THR A 14 10.41 9.15 13.11
C THR A 14 9.65 8.07 12.35
N LEU A 15 8.57 8.43 11.66
CA LEU A 15 7.81 7.51 10.81
C LEU A 15 8.69 6.89 9.72
N ILE A 16 9.52 7.69 9.03
CA ILE A 16 10.45 7.19 8.01
C ILE A 16 11.44 6.18 8.62
N VAL A 17 12.01 6.49 9.79
CA VAL A 17 12.98 5.60 10.46
C VAL A 17 12.33 4.27 10.85
N VAL A 18 11.09 4.30 11.37
CA VAL A 18 10.33 3.09 11.71
C VAL A 18 10.06 2.27 10.44
N LEU A 19 9.56 2.89 9.37
CA LEU A 19 9.29 2.21 8.10
C LEU A 19 10.55 1.59 7.50
N ALA A 20 11.67 2.33 7.50
CA ALA A 20 12.95 1.81 7.02
C ALA A 20 13.47 0.63 7.84
N SER A 21 13.30 0.68 9.17
CA SER A 21 13.69 -0.40 10.08
C SER A 21 12.84 -1.66 9.84
N LEU A 22 11.53 -1.51 9.65
CA LEU A 22 10.63 -2.61 9.29
C LEU A 22 10.99 -3.22 7.95
N LEU A 23 11.24 -2.41 6.92
CA LEU A 23 11.66 -2.89 5.59
C LEU A 23 12.98 -3.67 5.66
N ARG A 24 13.95 -3.18 6.44
CA ARG A 24 15.22 -3.88 6.68
C ARG A 24 14.99 -5.24 7.35
N ASN A 25 14.13 -5.31 8.36
CA ASN A 25 13.84 -6.56 9.08
C ASN A 25 13.09 -7.56 8.19
N ILE A 26 12.10 -7.11 7.42
CA ILE A 26 11.40 -7.93 6.43
C ILE A 26 12.39 -8.49 5.41
N TYR A 27 13.23 -7.64 4.82
CA TYR A 27 14.24 -8.08 3.86
C TYR A 27 15.18 -9.12 4.46
N SER A 28 15.70 -8.85 5.66
CA SER A 28 16.64 -9.76 6.35
C SER A 28 15.97 -11.10 6.67
N SER A 29 14.74 -11.07 7.17
CA SER A 29 13.96 -12.28 7.51
C SER A 29 13.67 -13.13 6.26
N LEU A 30 13.22 -12.50 5.16
CA LEU A 30 12.94 -13.19 3.91
C LEU A 30 14.20 -13.75 3.25
N ALA A 31 15.33 -13.04 3.35
CA ALA A 31 16.62 -13.48 2.82
C ALA A 31 17.18 -14.67 3.63
N LEU A 32 17.16 -14.57 4.96
CA LEU A 32 17.61 -15.66 5.84
C LEU A 32 16.76 -16.92 5.72
N SER A 33 15.47 -16.76 5.38
CA SER A 33 14.54 -17.87 5.19
C SER A 33 14.54 -18.45 3.76
N ASP A 34 15.40 -17.95 2.87
CA ASP A 34 15.46 -18.33 1.44
C ASP A 34 14.12 -18.19 0.68
N CYS A 35 13.27 -17.28 1.17
CA CYS A 35 11.94 -17.01 0.61
C CYS A 35 11.92 -15.72 -0.21
N LEU A 36 12.95 -14.87 -0.11
CA LEU A 36 13.01 -13.55 -0.75
C LEU A 36 12.70 -13.62 -2.25
N ALA A 37 13.33 -14.54 -2.99
CA ALA A 37 13.11 -14.67 -4.42
C ALA A 37 11.65 -15.00 -4.77
N ARG A 38 11.00 -15.87 -3.99
CA ARG A 38 9.58 -16.24 -4.19
C ARG A 38 8.66 -15.04 -3.96
N TYR A 39 8.95 -14.25 -2.92
CA TYR A 39 8.21 -13.02 -2.63
C TYR A 39 8.40 -11.96 -3.72
N LEU A 40 9.62 -11.78 -4.24
CA LEU A 40 9.88 -10.85 -5.34
C LEU A 40 9.18 -11.28 -6.64
N ILE A 41 9.16 -12.58 -6.94
CA ILE A 41 8.41 -13.13 -8.08
C ILE A 41 6.91 -12.87 -7.89
N GLY A 42 6.38 -13.13 -6.70
CA GLY A 42 4.98 -12.85 -6.38
C GLY A 42 4.63 -11.36 -6.54
N ALA A 43 5.47 -10.47 -6.02
CA ALA A 43 5.30 -9.02 -6.16
C ALA A 43 5.34 -8.58 -7.64
N ALA A 44 6.28 -9.11 -8.43
CA ALA A 44 6.37 -8.84 -9.86
C ALA A 44 5.13 -9.35 -10.62
N ALA A 45 4.60 -10.53 -10.27
CA ALA A 45 3.39 -11.08 -10.85
C ALA A 45 2.16 -10.23 -10.55
N VAL A 46 2.00 -9.77 -9.29
CA VAL A 46 0.92 -8.85 -8.89
C VAL A 46 1.05 -7.52 -9.63
N ALA A 47 2.23 -6.90 -9.63
CA ALA A 47 2.46 -5.64 -10.35
C ALA A 47 2.20 -5.78 -11.86
N GLY A 48 2.66 -6.87 -12.47
CA GLY A 48 2.40 -7.19 -13.87
C GLY A 48 0.91 -7.37 -14.18
N TYR A 49 0.17 -8.05 -13.30
CA TYR A 49 -1.28 -8.20 -13.40
C TYR A 49 -1.99 -6.84 -13.33
N PHE A 50 -1.65 -6.01 -12.34
CA PHE A 50 -2.24 -4.66 -12.21
C PHE A 50 -1.92 -3.78 -13.42
N TYR A 51 -0.68 -3.80 -13.90
CA TYR A 51 -0.27 -3.08 -15.11
C TYR A 51 -1.08 -3.52 -16.33
N TRP A 52 -1.15 -4.83 -16.58
CA TRP A 52 -1.88 -5.39 -17.71
C TRP A 52 -3.38 -5.11 -17.64
N LYS A 53 -4.01 -5.32 -16.48
CA LYS A 53 -5.44 -5.05 -16.27
C LYS A 53 -5.78 -3.58 -16.39
N THR A 54 -4.96 -2.70 -15.83
CA THR A 54 -5.16 -1.24 -15.94
C THR A 54 -5.10 -0.82 -17.41
N LYS A 55 -4.10 -1.28 -18.17
CA LYS A 55 -4.00 -0.98 -19.61
C LYS A 55 -5.19 -1.51 -20.42
N ARG A 56 -5.70 -2.69 -20.09
CA ARG A 56 -6.86 -3.29 -20.75
C ARG A 56 -8.15 -2.50 -20.43
N ASN A 57 -8.40 -2.27 -19.15
CA ASN A 57 -9.62 -1.63 -18.65
C ASN A 57 -9.67 -0.13 -18.98
N ALA A 58 -8.52 0.54 -19.16
CA ALA A 58 -8.47 1.94 -19.60
C ALA A 58 -9.17 2.16 -20.94
N LYS A 59 -9.18 1.16 -21.84
CA LYS A 59 -9.90 1.22 -23.12
C LYS A 59 -11.43 1.26 -22.95
N GLU A 60 -11.92 0.84 -21.79
CA GLU A 60 -13.33 0.80 -21.42
C GLU A 60 -13.70 1.99 -20.51
N GLY A 61 -12.82 2.99 -20.36
CA GLY A 61 -13.06 4.15 -19.50
C GLY A 61 -12.98 3.84 -18.00
N ARG A 62 -12.28 2.78 -17.61
CA ARG A 62 -12.08 2.42 -16.19
C ARG A 62 -10.67 2.80 -15.74
N THR A 63 -10.56 3.49 -14.61
CA THR A 63 -9.28 3.90 -14.01
C THR A 63 -8.95 3.04 -12.79
N VAL A 64 -7.68 2.90 -12.44
CA VAL A 64 -7.30 2.14 -11.23
C VAL A 64 -7.51 3.03 -10.01
N HIS A 65 -8.30 2.55 -9.05
CA HIS A 65 -8.50 3.18 -7.75
C HIS A 65 -8.15 2.19 -6.65
N ILE A 66 -7.10 2.47 -5.90
CA ILE A 66 -6.64 1.62 -4.81
C ILE A 66 -6.64 2.44 -3.54
N HIS A 67 -7.39 1.97 -2.56
CA HIS A 67 -7.41 2.56 -1.23
C HIS A 67 -6.06 2.34 -0.53
N HIS A 68 -5.53 3.40 0.07
CA HIS A 68 -4.21 3.38 0.71
C HIS A 68 -4.12 2.39 1.88
N TYR A 69 -5.23 2.04 2.53
CA TYR A 69 -5.24 1.01 3.58
C TYR A 69 -4.88 -0.40 3.05
N LEU A 70 -4.93 -0.64 1.73
CA LEU A 70 -4.42 -1.87 1.09
C LEU A 70 -2.91 -2.05 1.32
N ILE A 71 -2.17 -0.96 1.54
CA ILE A 71 -0.75 -1.02 1.91
C ILE A 71 -0.57 -1.84 3.20
N GLY A 72 -1.50 -1.75 4.15
CA GLY A 72 -1.48 -2.56 5.36
C GLY A 72 -1.53 -4.06 5.06
N LEU A 73 -2.42 -4.49 4.16
CA LEU A 73 -2.50 -5.89 3.75
C LEU A 73 -1.19 -6.35 3.08
N ILE A 74 -0.60 -5.52 2.21
CA ILE A 74 0.67 -5.85 1.54
C ILE A 74 1.79 -6.06 2.56
N PHE A 75 1.94 -5.15 3.52
CA PHE A 75 2.96 -5.29 4.56
C PHE A 75 2.71 -6.53 5.42
N ALA A 76 1.47 -6.76 5.87
CA ALA A 76 1.11 -7.91 6.69
C ALA A 76 1.47 -9.25 6.00
N CYS A 77 1.24 -9.38 4.68
CA CYS A 77 1.61 -10.57 3.90
C CYS A 77 3.13 -10.83 3.83
N THR A 78 3.96 -9.82 4.07
CA THR A 78 5.44 -9.92 3.98
C THR A 78 6.13 -10.07 5.33
N CYS A 79 5.40 -9.90 6.44
CA CYS A 79 5.95 -10.09 7.78
C CYS A 79 6.20 -11.58 8.07
N GLY A 80 7.46 -11.92 8.37
CA GLY A 80 7.80 -13.23 8.94
C GLY A 80 7.56 -13.24 10.45
N TYR A 81 7.09 -14.38 10.99
CA TYR A 81 6.79 -14.54 12.42
C TYR A 81 7.99 -14.96 13.28
N GLN A 82 9.18 -15.02 12.68
CA GLN A 82 10.43 -15.32 13.38
C GLN A 82 10.96 -14.13 14.19
N ASP A 83 10.37 -12.95 14.01
CA ASP A 83 10.76 -11.70 14.65
C ASP A 83 9.54 -11.09 15.38
N GLU A 84 9.70 -10.80 16.68
CA GLU A 84 8.63 -10.26 17.53
C GLU A 84 8.16 -8.89 17.06
N LEU A 85 9.08 -8.04 16.58
CA LEU A 85 8.74 -6.73 16.02
C LEU A 85 7.89 -6.88 14.76
N LEU A 86 8.19 -7.84 13.88
CA LEU A 86 7.38 -8.13 12.70
C LEU A 86 5.99 -8.67 13.05
N THR A 87 5.85 -9.36 14.18
CA THR A 87 4.54 -9.81 14.68
C THR A 87 3.68 -8.63 15.14
N VAL A 88 4.27 -7.69 15.89
CA VAL A 88 3.58 -6.44 16.27
C VAL A 88 3.24 -5.60 15.04
N ALA A 89 4.17 -5.50 14.09
CA ALA A 89 3.94 -4.79 12.83
C ALA A 89 2.80 -5.42 12.03
N HIS A 90 2.74 -6.76 11.93
CA HIS A 90 1.64 -7.48 11.29
C HIS A 90 0.31 -7.08 11.93
N ALA A 91 0.19 -7.15 13.26
CA ALA A 91 -1.04 -6.78 13.97
C ALA A 91 -1.46 -5.34 13.69
N PHE A 92 -0.51 -4.40 13.70
CA PHE A 92 -0.77 -2.99 13.38
C PHE A 92 -1.27 -2.82 11.93
N PHE A 93 -0.59 -3.42 10.95
CA PHE A 93 -0.93 -3.29 9.54
C PHE A 93 -2.26 -3.98 9.19
N SER A 94 -2.55 -5.13 9.79
CA SER A 94 -3.86 -5.78 9.70
C SER A 94 -4.96 -4.91 10.30
N GLY A 95 -4.72 -4.31 11.47
CA GLY A 95 -5.65 -3.36 12.09
C GLY A 95 -5.94 -2.16 11.20
N MET A 96 -4.91 -1.57 10.58
CA MET A 96 -5.05 -0.47 9.63
C MET A 96 -5.88 -0.86 8.40
N PHE A 97 -5.66 -2.06 7.86
CA PHE A 97 -6.44 -2.58 6.73
C PHE A 97 -7.92 -2.81 7.11
N ILE A 98 -8.16 -3.45 8.25
CA ILE A 98 -9.51 -3.74 8.74
C ILE A 98 -10.27 -2.45 9.07
N GLU A 99 -9.67 -1.56 9.86
CA GLU A 99 -10.29 -0.28 10.21
C GLU A 99 -10.56 0.55 8.96
N GLY A 100 -9.62 0.57 8.02
CA GLY A 100 -9.79 1.26 6.75
C GLY A 100 -10.98 0.73 5.94
N GLY A 101 -11.06 -0.59 5.80
CA GLY A 101 -12.18 -1.25 5.13
C GLY A 101 -13.52 -1.04 5.85
N CYS A 102 -13.54 -1.09 7.18
CA CYS A 102 -14.75 -0.87 7.97
C CYS A 102 -15.25 0.57 7.89
N ARG A 103 -14.35 1.55 7.88
CA ARG A 103 -14.70 2.97 7.92
C ARG A 103 -15.05 3.55 6.55
N TRP A 104 -14.34 3.13 5.51
CA TRP A 104 -14.48 3.70 4.17
C TRP A 104 -15.05 2.71 3.14
N GLY A 105 -15.28 1.45 3.50
CA GLY A 105 -15.77 0.42 2.58
C GLY A 105 -14.69 -0.04 1.59
N PHE A 106 -15.06 -0.99 0.73
CA PHE A 106 -14.24 -1.47 -0.38
C PHE A 106 -14.98 -1.24 -1.70
N ASP A 107 -14.41 -0.43 -2.58
CA ASP A 107 -14.94 -0.21 -3.92
C ASP A 107 -14.28 -1.12 -4.96
N GLU A 108 -14.82 -1.10 -6.18
CA GLU A 108 -14.17 -1.73 -7.33
C GLU A 108 -12.74 -1.18 -7.50
N ILE A 109 -11.79 -2.06 -7.82
CA ILE A 109 -10.39 -1.65 -8.11
C ILE A 109 -10.30 -0.86 -9.43
N TRP A 110 -11.20 -1.14 -10.37
CA TRP A 110 -11.29 -0.45 -11.66
C TRP A 110 -12.72 0.08 -11.89
N PRO A 111 -13.15 1.09 -11.13
CA PRO A 111 -14.47 1.68 -11.30
C PRO A 111 -14.56 2.31 -12.68
N TYR A 112 -15.76 2.27 -13.26
CA TYR A 112 -16.03 3.09 -14.44
C TYR A 112 -15.94 4.56 -14.03
N SER A 113 -15.02 5.29 -14.66
CA SER A 113 -14.87 6.71 -14.41
C SER A 113 -15.30 7.44 -15.68
N PRO A 114 -16.44 8.13 -15.68
CA PRO A 114 -16.86 8.92 -16.84
C PRO A 114 -15.95 10.15 -17.09
N THR A 115 -14.84 10.30 -16.36
CA THR A 115 -13.90 11.43 -16.37
C THR A 115 -13.14 11.68 -17.68
N TYR A 116 -13.42 10.96 -18.77
CA TYR A 116 -13.19 11.52 -20.11
C TYR A 116 -14.20 12.64 -20.48
N VAL A 117 -15.20 12.92 -19.62
CA VAL A 117 -16.25 13.95 -19.81
C VAL A 117 -16.38 14.91 -18.61
N TYR A 118 -15.75 14.65 -17.47
CA TYR A 118 -15.92 15.52 -16.29
C TYR A 118 -14.56 16.01 -15.78
N GLY A 119 -14.42 17.34 -15.74
CA GLY A 119 -13.33 18.03 -15.05
C GLY A 119 -13.26 17.59 -13.59
N ASP A 120 -12.07 17.80 -13.03
CA ASP A 120 -11.77 17.55 -11.63
C ASP A 120 -12.85 18.17 -10.72
N PRO A 121 -13.67 17.36 -10.02
CA PRO A 121 -14.73 17.90 -9.14
C PRO A 121 -14.16 18.69 -7.96
N ASP A 122 -12.85 18.57 -7.68
CA ASP A 122 -12.15 19.39 -6.69
C ASP A 122 -11.66 20.75 -7.25
N GLN A 123 -11.86 21.01 -8.55
CA GLN A 123 -11.62 22.33 -9.18
C GLN A 123 -12.89 23.13 -9.46
N ASP A 124 -14.06 22.55 -9.22
CA ASP A 124 -15.36 23.15 -9.49
C ASP A 124 -16.10 23.60 -8.21
N GLN A 125 -15.40 23.72 -7.07
CA GLN A 125 -15.93 24.30 -5.81
C GLN A 125 -15.17 25.55 -5.37
#